data_AF-A0A9P7JG08-F1
#
_entry.id   AF-A0A9P7JG08-F1
#
_cell.length_a   1.000
_cell.length_b   1.000
_cell.length_c   1.000
_cell.angle_alpha   90.00
_cell.angle_beta   90.00
_cell.angle_gamma   90.00
#
_symmetry.space_group_name_H-M   'P 1'
#
loop_
_entity.id
_entity.type
_entity.pdbx_description
1 polymer ?
#
loop_
_entity_poly.entity_id
_entity_poly.type
_entity_poly.pdbx_seq_one_letter_code
_entity_poly.pdbx_strand_id
1 'polypeptide(L)'
;MTIYVSGSTRLRTTWTCSVCPKDGVYKCHSCMGKLLFCTHCYRIVHSYMPFHWISQWTGGFFEDTSLTKIGLEIHLGHQGKPCPEVTEE
;
A
#
# COMPACT_ATOMS: atom_id res chain seq x y z
N MET A 1 -9.91 -26.92 -32.91
CA MET A 1 -8.64 -26.25 -33.31
C MET A 1 -7.85 -25.99 -32.05
N THR A 2 -6.88 -26.86 -31.77
CA THR A 2 -6.11 -26.87 -30.52
C THR A 2 -4.97 -25.88 -30.67
N ILE A 3 -5.07 -24.71 -30.06
CA ILE A 3 -3.95 -23.77 -29.99
C ILE A 3 -3.07 -24.18 -28.81
N TYR A 4 -1.98 -24.86 -29.12
CA TYR A 4 -0.83 -25.00 -28.24
C TYR A 4 -0.15 -23.63 -28.12
N VAL A 5 -0.27 -22.99 -26.97
CA VAL A 5 0.58 -21.83 -26.62
C VAL A 5 1.75 -22.33 -25.79
N SER A 6 2.84 -22.68 -26.47
CA SER A 6 4.16 -22.82 -25.88
C SER A 6 4.72 -21.43 -25.58
N GLY A 7 4.60 -20.99 -24.32
CA GLY A 7 5.17 -19.73 -23.86
C GLY A 7 4.88 -19.49 -22.39
N SER A 8 5.89 -19.65 -21.54
CA SER A 8 5.86 -19.27 -20.13
C SER A 8 5.83 -17.74 -20.00
N THR A 9 4.68 -17.13 -20.27
CA THR A 9 4.37 -15.79 -19.79
C THR A 9 3.75 -15.96 -18.42
N ARG A 10 4.51 -15.68 -17.34
CA ARG A 10 3.90 -15.39 -16.04
C ARG A 10 2.83 -14.34 -16.32
N LEU A 11 1.56 -14.72 -16.20
CA LEU A 11 0.46 -13.77 -16.09
C LEU A 11 0.87 -12.85 -14.93
N ARG A 12 1.22 -11.60 -15.23
CA ARG A 12 1.39 -10.60 -14.18
C ARG A 12 0.01 -10.42 -13.61
N THR A 13 -0.28 -11.06 -12.49
CA THR A 13 -1.42 -10.69 -11.65
C THR A 13 -1.11 -9.29 -11.13
N THR A 14 -1.39 -8.27 -11.93
CA THR A 14 -1.28 -6.89 -11.49
C THR A 14 -2.45 -6.64 -10.57
N TRP A 15 -2.18 -6.69 -9.28
CA TRP A 15 -3.12 -6.27 -8.25
C TRP A 15 -3.48 -4.80 -8.50
N THR A 16 -4.76 -4.47 -8.68
CA THR A 16 -5.18 -3.08 -8.91
C THR A 16 -5.48 -2.38 -7.59
N CYS A 17 -5.08 -1.11 -7.46
CA CYS A 17 -5.43 -0.29 -6.32
C CYS A 17 -6.96 -0.07 -6.26
N SER A 18 -7.53 -0.15 -5.06
CA SER A 18 -8.97 0.02 -4.83
C SER A 18 -9.48 1.46 -5.00
N VAL A 19 -8.59 2.42 -5.24
CA VAL A 19 -8.92 3.86 -5.35
C VAL A 19 -8.58 4.43 -6.73
N CYS A 20 -7.58 3.88 -7.42
CA CYS A 20 -7.09 4.41 -8.70
C CYS A 20 -6.63 3.26 -9.62
N PRO A 21 -6.44 3.49 -10.92
CA PRO A 21 -6.12 2.42 -11.87
C PRO A 21 -4.64 1.95 -11.82
N LYS A 22 -3.87 2.38 -10.82
CA LYS A 22 -2.46 1.96 -10.64
C LYS A 22 -2.37 0.61 -9.93
N ASP A 23 -1.20 0.01 -9.99
CA ASP A 23 -0.91 -1.22 -9.26
C ASP A 23 -0.99 -1.00 -7.73
N GLY A 24 -1.77 -1.84 -7.06
CA GLY A 24 -1.85 -1.96 -5.62
C GLY A 24 -0.77 -2.88 -5.10
N VAL A 25 0.14 -2.35 -4.30
CA VAL A 25 1.28 -3.10 -3.74
C VAL A 25 1.17 -3.32 -2.24
N TYR A 26 0.28 -2.60 -1.56
CA TYR A 26 0.03 -2.75 -0.12
C TYR A 26 -1.36 -3.31 0.12
N LYS A 27 -1.42 -4.40 0.89
CA LYS A 27 -2.67 -4.97 1.38
C LYS A 27 -2.90 -4.50 2.81
N CYS A 28 -4.08 -3.94 3.07
CA CYS A 28 -4.48 -3.58 4.43
C CYS A 28 -5.30 -4.73 5.04
N HIS A 29 -4.88 -5.24 6.20
CA HIS A 29 -5.56 -6.35 6.88
C HIS A 29 -6.64 -5.88 7.84
N SER A 30 -6.55 -4.62 8.30
CA SER A 30 -7.51 -4.03 9.22
C SER A 30 -8.73 -3.43 8.51
N CYS A 31 -8.61 -3.08 7.22
CA CYS A 31 -9.74 -2.62 6.43
C CYS A 31 -10.70 -3.76 6.08
N MET A 32 -12.00 -3.47 6.16
CA MET A 32 -13.03 -4.38 5.68
C MET A 32 -12.84 -4.67 4.19
N GLY A 33 -12.87 -5.96 3.81
CA GLY A 33 -12.68 -6.39 2.43
C GLY A 33 -11.22 -6.63 1.99
N LYS A 34 -10.22 -6.43 2.87
CA LYS A 34 -8.80 -6.73 2.59
C LYS A 34 -8.30 -6.07 1.29
N LEU A 35 -8.56 -4.76 1.19
CA LEU A 35 -8.29 -3.94 0.00
C LEU A 35 -6.79 -3.75 -0.28
N LEU A 36 -6.49 -3.46 -1.55
CA LEU A 36 -5.14 -3.22 -2.06
C LEU A 36 -4.95 -1.76 -2.45
N PHE A 37 -3.80 -1.19 -2.12
CA PHE A 37 -3.51 0.22 -2.33
C PHE A 37 -2.14 0.42 -2.97
N CYS A 38 -2.04 1.39 -3.88
CA CYS A 38 -0.73 1.93 -4.27
C CYS A 38 -0.19 2.79 -3.11
N THR A 39 1.11 3.08 -3.09
CA THR A 39 1.75 3.86 -2.01
C THR A 39 1.04 5.20 -1.74
N HIS A 40 0.68 5.92 -2.81
CA HIS A 40 0.04 7.22 -2.71
C HIS A 40 -1.37 7.15 -2.10
N CYS A 41 -2.23 6.30 -2.66
CA CYS A 41 -3.58 6.11 -2.14
C CYS A 41 -3.57 5.54 -0.73
N TYR A 42 -2.58 4.69 -0.40
CA TYR A 42 -2.40 4.21 0.97
C TYR A 42 -2.20 5.38 1.93
N ARG A 43 -1.21 6.26 1.67
CA ARG A 43 -0.87 7.39 2.56
C ARG A 43 -2.03 8.37 2.75
N ILE A 44 -2.84 8.60 1.72
CA ILE A 44 -4.00 9.49 1.81
C ILE A 44 -5.14 8.82 2.58
N VAL A 45 -5.53 7.60 2.19
CA VAL A 45 -6.67 6.91 2.81
C VAL A 45 -6.37 6.57 4.26
N HIS A 46 -5.14 6.19 4.58
CA HIS A 46 -4.75 5.72 5.91
C HIS A 46 -4.04 6.78 6.76
N SER A 47 -4.05 8.06 6.37
CA SER A 47 -3.36 9.13 7.11
C SER A 47 -3.81 9.22 8.57
N TYR A 48 -5.07 8.90 8.85
CA TYR A 48 -5.67 8.92 10.19
C TYR A 48 -5.86 7.52 10.79
N MET A 49 -5.29 6.48 10.18
CA MET A 49 -5.36 5.09 10.64
C MET A 49 -3.96 4.50 10.86
N PRO A 50 -3.12 5.10 11.73
CA PRO A 50 -1.73 4.72 11.90
C PRO A 50 -1.51 3.35 12.57
N PHE A 51 -2.58 2.67 12.98
CA PHE A 51 -2.51 1.36 13.64
C PHE A 51 -3.00 0.21 12.76
N HIS A 52 -3.35 0.48 11.50
CA HIS A 52 -3.71 -0.58 10.56
C HIS A 52 -2.49 -1.43 10.21
N TRP A 53 -2.67 -2.75 10.23
CA TRP A 53 -1.62 -3.69 9.81
C TRP A 53 -1.63 -3.86 8.30
N ILE A 54 -0.43 -3.88 7.73
CA ILE A 54 -0.24 -3.97 6.29
C ILE A 54 0.81 -5.00 5.91
N SER A 55 0.66 -5.51 4.70
CA SER A 55 1.70 -6.26 4.02
C SER A 55 1.97 -5.71 2.63
N GLN A 56 3.19 -5.87 2.16
CA GLN A 56 3.63 -5.45 0.83
C GLN A 56 3.80 -6.66 -0.09
N TRP A 57 3.39 -6.52 -1.34
CA TRP A 57 3.65 -7.51 -2.38
C TRP A 57 5.14 -7.50 -2.77
N THR A 58 5.82 -8.64 -2.62
CA THR A 58 7.24 -8.80 -2.95
C THR A 58 7.48 -9.26 -4.39
N GLY A 59 6.42 -9.55 -5.15
CA GLY A 59 6.49 -10.23 -6.45
C GLY A 59 6.18 -11.72 -6.40
N GLY A 60 6.18 -12.33 -5.20
CA GLY A 60 5.81 -13.73 -5.00
C GLY A 60 4.80 -13.95 -3.86
N PHE A 61 4.91 -13.19 -2.77
CA PHE A 61 4.00 -13.27 -1.63
C PHE A 61 3.83 -11.89 -0.97
N PHE A 62 2.89 -11.81 -0.03
CA PHE A 62 2.73 -10.64 0.83
C PHE A 62 3.56 -10.81 2.09
N GLU A 63 4.44 -9.87 2.36
CA GLU A 63 5.26 -9.82 3.58
C GLU A 63 4.81 -8.66 4.47
N ASP A 64 4.77 -8.88 5.78
CA ASP A 64 4.39 -7.83 6.74
C ASP A 64 5.36 -6.65 6.67
N THR A 65 4.82 -5.44 6.72
CA THR A 65 5.62 -4.21 6.67
C THR A 65 5.06 -3.17 7.62
N SER A 66 5.86 -2.13 7.88
CA SER A 66 5.48 -1.03 8.78
C SER A 66 5.06 0.21 8.00
N LEU A 67 4.26 1.06 8.64
CA LEU A 67 3.86 2.35 8.07
C LEU A 67 5.04 3.31 7.89
N THR A 68 6.08 3.17 8.71
CA THR A 68 7.31 3.95 8.58
C THR A 68 8.07 3.63 7.29
N LYS A 69 8.11 2.35 6.87
CA LYS A 69 8.79 1.92 5.63
C LYS A 69 8.14 2.47 4.36
N ILE A 70 6.88 2.86 4.43
CA ILE A 70 6.13 3.43 3.30
C ILE A 70 6.06 4.96 3.35
N GLY A 71 6.79 5.59 4.28
CA GLY A 71 6.85 7.04 4.44
C GLY A 71 5.60 7.66 5.06
N LEU A 72 4.84 6.89 5.86
CA LEU A 72 3.79 7.48 6.68
C LEU A 72 4.42 8.05 7.96
N GLU A 73 4.27 9.35 8.13
CA GLU A 73 4.68 10.07 9.33
C GLU A 73 3.47 10.29 10.23
N ILE A 74 3.64 10.04 11.53
CA ILE A 74 2.60 10.24 12.53
C ILE A 74 2.95 11.52 13.27
N HIS A 75 2.15 12.57 13.06
CA HIS A 75 2.27 13.81 13.82
C HIS A 75 1.37 13.74 15.06
N LEU A 76 1.96 13.84 16.25
CA LEU A 76 1.26 13.67 17.54
C LEU A 76 0.44 14.90 17.96
N GLY A 77 0.53 16.01 17.22
CA GLY A 77 -0.17 17.27 17.48
C GLY A 77 -0.88 17.81 16.23
N HIS A 78 -1.46 19.00 16.33
CA HIS A 78 -2.06 19.74 15.20
C HIS A 78 -3.04 18.93 14.34
N GLN A 79 -3.85 18.07 14.97
CA GLN A 79 -4.79 17.17 14.27
C GLN A 79 -4.09 16.27 13.23
N GLY A 80 -2.86 15.84 13.50
CA GLY A 80 -2.09 15.01 12.59
C GLY A 80 -1.36 15.80 11.49
N LYS A 81 -1.32 17.14 11.57
CA LYS A 81 -0.52 17.97 10.65
C LYS A 81 0.92 18.13 11.14
N PRO A 82 1.89 18.33 10.23
CA PRO A 82 3.23 18.74 10.61
C PRO A 82 3.20 19.99 11.49
N CYS A 83 4.09 20.04 12.50
CA CYS A 83 4.29 21.26 13.28
C CYS A 83 4.84 22.36 12.35
N PRO A 84 4.37 23.61 12.44
CA PRO A 84 4.89 24.70 11.61
C PRO A 84 6.33 25.10 11.96
N GLU A 85 6.79 24.78 13.17
CA GLU A 85 8.14 25.10 13.67
C GLU A 85 8.99 23.84 13.86
N VAL A 86 8.98 22.92 12.88
CA VAL A 86 10.01 21.86 12.87
C VAL A 86 11.31 22.49 12.39
N THR A 87 12.14 22.96 13.31
CA THR A 87 13.56 23.20 13.04
C THR A 87 14.22 21.82 12.94
N GLU A 88 14.65 21.43 11.75
CA GLU A 88 15.44 20.21 11.57
C GLU A 88 16.80 20.39 12.26
N GLU A 89 17.12 19.50 13.21
CA GLU A 89 18.43 19.40 13.88
C GLU A 89 19.28 18.28 13.27
#